data_AF-A0A9P1DH99-F1
#
_entry.id   AF-A0A9P1DH99-F1
#
_cell.length_a   1.000
_cell.length_b   1.000
_cell.length_c   1.000
_cell.angle_alpha   90.00
_cell.angle_beta   90.00
_cell.angle_gamma   90.00
#
_symmetry.space_group_name_H-M   'P 1'
#
loop_
_entity.id
_entity.type
_entity.pdbx_description
1 polymer ?
#
loop_
_entity_poly.entity_id
_entity_poly.type
_entity_poly.pdbx_seq_one_letter_code
_entity_poly.pdbx_strand_id
1 'polypeptide(L)'
;MASLFWCVFCAVVCRSTADSLLQTWRRNSAADAGVEGKHQVLIPKPLKHSSGGDTLHLTGWKLEVLKEAAKSAGQETWRIVNAQVLSRLSRLKDGEAEDFKVEFLHQIEAPPVEHLRERREGYVLNVTKSGILVVAPSSWALANAMATLYQLLSIRVASGMSIPGCPHYIEDEPSFVHRGVLLDVSRQWYS
;
A
#
# COMPACT_ATOMS: atom_id res chain seq x y z
N MET A 1 2.70 -37.65 -12.38
CA MET A 1 1.49 -36.79 -12.29
C MET A 1 1.16 -36.34 -10.87
N ALA A 2 2.13 -36.14 -9.96
CA ALA A 2 1.86 -35.75 -8.56
C ALA A 2 2.28 -34.31 -8.19
N SER A 3 2.97 -33.60 -9.08
CA SER A 3 3.53 -32.25 -8.79
C SER A 3 2.51 -31.11 -8.95
N LEU A 4 1.54 -31.26 -9.86
CA LEU A 4 0.52 -30.23 -10.12
C LEU A 4 -0.54 -30.11 -9.00
N PHE A 5 -0.75 -31.17 -8.22
CA PHE A 5 -1.77 -31.17 -7.17
C PHE A 5 -1.36 -30.36 -5.94
N TRP A 6 -0.06 -30.29 -5.63
CA TRP A 6 0.41 -29.58 -4.44
C TRP A 6 0.43 -28.06 -4.63
N CYS A 7 0.69 -27.60 -5.85
CA CYS A 7 0.69 -26.17 -6.19
C CYS A 7 -0.71 -25.54 -6.12
N VAL A 8 -1.75 -26.26 -6.57
CA VAL A 8 -3.14 -25.81 -6.50
C VAL A 8 -3.64 -25.75 -5.05
N PHE A 9 -3.25 -26.71 -4.22
CA PHE A 9 -3.67 -26.73 -2.81
C PHE A 9 -3.05 -25.59 -2.00
N CYS A 10 -1.79 -25.23 -2.27
CA CYS A 10 -1.13 -24.10 -1.61
C CYS A 10 -1.76 -22.76 -1.99
N ALA A 11 -2.10 -22.55 -3.27
CA ALA A 11 -2.74 -21.32 -3.75
C ALA A 11 -4.17 -21.14 -3.21
N VAL A 12 -4.93 -22.23 -3.03
CA VAL A 12 -6.30 -22.19 -2.49
C VAL A 12 -6.29 -21.90 -0.98
N VAL A 13 -5.34 -22.47 -0.23
CA VAL A 13 -5.20 -22.19 1.21
C VAL A 13 -4.74 -20.74 1.44
N CYS A 14 -3.79 -20.22 0.66
CA CYS A 14 -3.35 -18.82 0.75
C CYS A 14 -4.47 -17.82 0.43
N ARG A 15 -5.35 -18.11 -0.53
CA ARG A 15 -6.52 -17.26 -0.80
C ARG A 15 -7.53 -17.28 0.34
N SER A 16 -7.80 -18.46 0.92
CA SER A 16 -8.78 -18.59 2.00
C SER A 16 -8.35 -17.87 3.30
N THR A 17 -7.05 -17.84 3.62
CA THR A 17 -6.53 -17.08 4.77
C THR A 17 -6.42 -15.60 4.48
N ALA A 18 -6.07 -15.19 3.26
CA ALA A 18 -6.10 -13.78 2.87
C ALA A 18 -7.53 -13.21 2.92
N ASP A 19 -8.52 -13.97 2.43
CA ASP A 19 -9.93 -13.57 2.44
C ASP A 19 -10.49 -13.52 3.86
N SER A 20 -10.14 -14.47 4.74
CA SER A 20 -10.58 -14.45 6.13
C SER A 20 -9.95 -13.29 6.89
N LEU A 21 -8.66 -13.01 6.72
CA LEU A 21 -7.99 -11.84 7.30
C LEU A 21 -8.60 -10.54 6.79
N LEU A 22 -8.81 -10.40 5.48
CA LEU A 22 -9.47 -9.23 4.89
C LEU A 22 -10.89 -9.03 5.46
N GLN A 23 -11.63 -10.10 5.76
CA GLN A 23 -12.94 -10.04 6.39
C GLN A 23 -12.90 -9.64 7.87
N THR A 24 -11.91 -10.09 8.65
CA THR A 24 -11.72 -9.66 10.05
C THR A 24 -11.34 -8.18 10.11
N TRP A 25 -10.45 -7.75 9.22
CA TRP A 25 -10.04 -6.35 9.12
C TRP A 25 -11.18 -5.44 8.63
N ARG A 26 -11.99 -5.85 7.65
CA ARG A 26 -13.20 -5.10 7.22
C ARG A 26 -14.19 -4.86 8.35
N ARG A 27 -14.35 -5.83 9.27
CA ARG A 27 -15.26 -5.69 10.43
C ARG A 27 -14.75 -4.65 11.44
N ASN A 28 -13.45 -4.52 11.60
CA ASN A 28 -12.86 -3.56 12.55
C ASN A 28 -12.89 -2.11 12.02
N SER A 29 -12.96 -1.89 10.70
CA SER A 29 -12.97 -0.56 10.10
C SER A 29 -14.35 0.12 10.05
N ALA A 30 -15.45 -0.60 10.32
CA ALA A 30 -16.82 -0.12 10.11
C ALA A 30 -17.46 0.60 11.33
N ALA A 31 -16.74 0.74 12.45
CA ALA A 31 -17.35 1.05 13.75
C ALA A 31 -17.36 2.53 14.18
N ASP A 32 -16.89 3.50 13.39
CA ASP A 32 -16.88 4.91 13.85
C ASP A 32 -17.09 5.91 12.70
N ALA A 33 -18.33 6.36 12.54
CA ALA A 33 -18.74 7.32 11.51
C ALA A 33 -19.27 8.61 12.16
N GLY A 34 -18.36 9.53 12.43
CA GLY A 34 -18.70 10.92 12.71
C GLY A 34 -17.45 11.74 13.00
N VAL A 35 -17.01 12.56 12.04
CA VAL A 35 -16.40 13.90 12.20
C VAL A 35 -16.04 14.47 10.82
N GLU A 36 -16.38 15.74 10.57
CA GLU A 36 -15.95 16.56 9.43
C GLU A 36 -14.42 16.78 9.45
N GLY A 37 -13.66 15.79 8.98
CA GLY A 37 -12.26 15.94 8.62
C GLY A 37 -12.11 16.35 7.15
N LYS A 38 -11.11 17.17 6.84
CA LYS A 38 -10.72 17.50 5.46
C LYS A 38 -10.50 16.20 4.68
N HIS A 39 -11.41 15.87 3.77
CA HIS A 39 -11.33 14.63 3.01
C HIS A 39 -10.03 14.62 2.19
N GLN A 40 -9.20 13.59 2.41
CA GLN A 40 -8.00 13.41 1.60
C GLN A 40 -8.41 12.99 0.19
N VAL A 41 -8.08 13.85 -0.78
CA VAL A 41 -8.35 13.59 -2.19
C VAL A 41 -7.27 12.64 -2.71
N LEU A 42 -7.67 11.42 -3.03
CA LEU A 42 -6.82 10.42 -3.68
C LEU A 42 -6.93 10.53 -5.20
N ILE A 43 -5.78 10.48 -5.88
CA ILE A 43 -5.72 10.54 -7.34
C ILE A 43 -4.82 9.39 -7.84
N PRO A 44 -5.33 8.48 -8.68
CA PRO A 44 -6.70 8.41 -9.19
C PRO A 44 -7.72 8.11 -8.07
N LYS A 45 -9.00 8.37 -8.35
CA LYS A 45 -10.07 8.00 -7.42
C LYS A 45 -10.12 6.47 -7.32
N PRO A 46 -9.94 5.89 -6.13
CA PRO A 46 -9.98 4.44 -5.97
C PRO A 46 -11.38 3.88 -6.21
N LEU A 47 -11.47 2.61 -6.60
CA LEU A 47 -12.74 1.92 -6.79
C LEU A 47 -13.55 1.84 -5.50
N LYS A 48 -12.89 1.55 -4.38
CA LYS A 48 -13.50 1.59 -3.04
C LYS A 48 -12.57 2.30 -2.07
N HIS A 49 -13.14 3.19 -1.27
CA HIS A 49 -12.44 3.89 -0.20
C HIS A 49 -13.39 4.09 0.97
N SER A 50 -12.99 3.65 2.16
CA SER A 50 -13.59 4.05 3.42
C SER A 50 -12.51 4.72 4.28
N SER A 51 -12.91 5.75 5.01
CA SER A 51 -12.08 6.47 5.97
C SER A 51 -12.82 6.60 7.30
N GLY A 52 -12.09 6.55 8.40
CA GLY A 52 -12.59 6.90 9.74
C GLY A 52 -12.31 8.34 10.12
N GLY A 53 -12.45 8.66 11.41
CA GLY A 53 -12.23 9.99 11.97
C GLY A 53 -10.85 10.19 12.64
N ASP A 54 -10.08 9.12 12.81
CA ASP A 54 -8.85 9.16 13.60
C ASP A 54 -7.63 9.63 12.82
N THR A 55 -6.56 10.00 13.54
CA THR A 55 -5.26 10.30 12.94
C THR A 55 -4.19 9.32 13.42
N LEU A 56 -3.47 8.70 12.48
CA LEU A 56 -2.29 7.89 12.76
C LEU A 56 -1.04 8.77 12.69
N HIS A 57 -0.34 8.91 13.81
CA HIS A 57 0.98 9.54 13.82
C HIS A 57 2.05 8.51 13.50
N LEU A 58 2.90 8.84 12.52
CA LEU A 58 4.07 8.05 12.19
C LEU A 58 5.25 8.56 13.02
N THR A 59 5.79 7.69 13.86
CA THR A 59 7.00 7.93 14.66
C THR A 59 8.20 7.25 14.00
N GLY A 60 9.42 7.58 14.42
CA GLY A 60 10.63 6.89 13.96
C GLY A 60 10.53 5.36 14.09
N TRP A 61 10.02 4.88 15.23
CA TRP A 61 9.78 3.46 15.49
C TRP A 61 8.87 2.79 14.45
N LYS A 62 7.70 3.38 14.15
CA LYS A 62 6.77 2.81 13.16
C LYS A 62 7.38 2.73 11.75
N LEU A 63 8.29 3.65 11.41
CA LEU A 63 9.04 3.56 10.17
C LEU A 63 10.09 2.44 10.18
N GLU A 64 10.73 2.16 11.31
CA GLU A 64 11.62 1.01 11.43
C GLU A 64 10.85 -0.31 11.30
N VAL A 65 9.67 -0.43 11.91
CA VAL A 65 8.79 -1.59 11.71
C VAL A 65 8.43 -1.77 10.23
N LEU A 66 8.08 -0.69 9.53
CA LEU A 66 7.82 -0.73 8.08
C LEU A 66 9.06 -1.16 7.29
N LYS A 67 10.26 -0.67 7.64
CA LYS A 67 11.52 -1.05 7.01
C LYS A 67 11.83 -2.52 7.20
N GLU A 68 11.69 -3.03 8.41
CA GLU A 68 11.93 -4.43 8.76
C GLU A 68 10.94 -5.35 8.05
N ALA A 69 9.64 -5.02 8.07
CA ALA A 69 8.61 -5.76 7.36
C ALA A 69 8.91 -5.82 5.85
N ALA A 70 9.28 -4.69 5.24
CA ALA A 70 9.58 -4.65 3.80
C ALA A 70 10.83 -5.48 3.44
N LYS A 71 11.88 -5.46 4.28
CA LYS A 71 13.06 -6.31 4.10
C LYS A 71 12.73 -7.80 4.24
N SER A 72 11.90 -8.15 5.23
CA SER A 72 11.48 -9.53 5.47
C SER A 72 10.63 -10.10 4.32
N ALA A 73 9.81 -9.25 3.68
CA ALA A 73 8.96 -9.63 2.57
C ALA A 73 9.72 -9.84 1.24
N GLY A 74 10.96 -9.38 1.12
CA GLY A 74 11.82 -9.60 -0.04
C GLY A 74 12.60 -8.36 -0.48
N GLN A 75 13.67 -8.57 -1.26
CA GLN A 75 14.50 -7.46 -1.74
C GLN A 75 13.73 -6.50 -2.67
N GLU A 76 12.84 -7.02 -3.51
CA GLU A 76 12.07 -6.18 -4.43
C GLU A 76 11.05 -5.32 -3.69
N THR A 77 10.34 -5.90 -2.73
CA THR A 77 9.45 -5.16 -1.81
C THR A 77 10.20 -4.03 -1.10
N TRP A 78 11.37 -4.33 -0.54
CA TRP A 78 12.23 -3.31 0.07
C TRP A 78 12.58 -2.17 -0.89
N ARG A 79 13.00 -2.48 -2.12
CA ARG A 79 13.36 -1.46 -3.12
C ARG A 79 12.20 -0.54 -3.43
N ILE A 80 11.01 -1.08 -3.66
CA ILE A 80 9.80 -0.31 -3.98
C ILE A 80 9.36 0.55 -2.80
N VAL A 81 9.27 -0.03 -1.61
CA VAL A 81 8.88 0.70 -0.38
C VAL A 81 9.89 1.81 -0.08
N ASN A 82 11.18 1.54 -0.23
CA ASN A 82 12.23 2.53 -0.04
C ASN A 82 12.12 3.67 -1.07
N ALA A 83 11.96 3.35 -2.35
CA ALA A 83 11.90 4.36 -3.42
C ALA A 83 10.64 5.24 -3.36
N GLN A 84 9.49 4.67 -3.01
CA GLN A 84 8.22 5.41 -3.03
C GLN A 84 7.93 6.15 -1.73
N VAL A 85 8.29 5.55 -0.59
CA VAL A 85 7.92 6.08 0.74
C VAL A 85 9.18 6.51 1.47
N LEU A 86 10.02 5.57 1.92
CA LEU A 86 11.02 5.84 2.96
C LEU A 86 12.09 6.87 2.54
N SER A 87 12.55 6.84 1.30
CA SER A 87 13.55 7.80 0.78
C SER A 87 13.05 9.24 0.75
N ARG A 88 11.72 9.43 0.73
CA ARG A 88 11.07 10.73 0.71
C ARG A 88 10.73 11.24 2.10
N LEU A 89 10.84 10.39 3.12
CA LEU A 89 10.51 10.77 4.50
C LEU A 89 11.75 11.36 5.17
N SER A 90 11.61 12.57 5.71
CA SER A 90 12.63 13.21 6.54
C SER A 90 12.78 12.47 7.87
N ARG A 91 13.93 12.63 8.55
CA ARG A 91 14.16 12.05 9.89
C ARG A 91 13.04 12.49 10.84
N LEU A 92 12.21 11.53 11.25
CA LEU A 92 11.21 11.71 12.29
C LEU A 92 11.86 11.67 13.66
N LYS A 93 11.21 12.29 14.63
CA LYS A 93 11.58 12.12 16.03
C LYS A 93 11.31 10.67 16.43
N ASP A 94 12.20 10.12 17.23
CA ASP A 94 11.96 8.85 17.90
C ASP A 94 10.72 9.00 18.77
N GLY A 95 9.85 8.00 18.72
CA GLY A 95 8.62 7.93 19.48
C GLY A 95 8.56 6.62 20.23
N GLU A 96 7.61 6.52 21.15
CA GLU A 96 7.44 5.32 21.98
C GLU A 96 7.04 4.10 21.14
N ALA A 97 7.44 2.93 21.65
CA ALA A 97 7.11 1.65 21.03
C ALA A 97 5.64 1.34 21.29
N GLU A 98 4.82 1.48 20.25
CA GLU A 98 3.42 1.05 20.22
C GLU A 98 3.30 -0.30 19.49
N ASP A 99 2.24 -1.05 19.81
CA ASP A 99 1.86 -2.26 19.07
C ASP A 99 1.40 -1.85 17.66
N PHE A 100 2.35 -1.88 16.74
CA PHE A 100 2.18 -1.51 15.35
C PHE A 100 2.73 -2.62 14.46
N LYS A 101 1.88 -3.16 13.59
CA LYS A 101 2.24 -4.28 12.71
C LYS A 101 2.17 -3.88 11.25
N VAL A 102 3.17 -4.28 10.46
CA VAL A 102 3.14 -4.12 9.01
C VAL A 102 3.25 -5.48 8.34
N GLU A 103 2.33 -5.76 7.42
CA GLU A 103 2.28 -7.03 6.70
C GLU A 103 2.15 -6.81 5.18
N PHE A 104 2.99 -7.53 4.44
CA PHE A 104 2.90 -7.67 2.99
C PHE A 104 2.49 -9.12 2.69
N LEU A 105 1.26 -9.33 2.19
CA LEU A 105 0.74 -10.70 2.04
C LEU A 105 1.39 -11.49 0.91
N HIS A 106 1.94 -10.81 -0.09
CA HIS A 106 2.52 -11.45 -1.26
C HIS A 106 4.03 -11.25 -1.26
N GLN A 107 4.76 -12.33 -1.42
CA GLN A 107 6.19 -12.28 -1.70
C GLN A 107 6.36 -11.94 -3.18
N ILE A 108 6.93 -10.78 -3.46
CA ILE A 108 7.16 -10.29 -4.82
C ILE A 108 8.58 -10.68 -5.20
N GLU A 109 8.70 -11.58 -6.15
CA GLU A 109 9.98 -11.89 -6.79
C GLU A 109 10.32 -10.81 -7.83
N ALA A 110 11.57 -10.82 -8.31
CA ALA A 110 12.00 -9.90 -9.35
C ALA A 110 11.00 -9.93 -10.51
N PRO A 111 10.54 -8.77 -11.01
CA PRO A 111 9.42 -8.72 -11.93
C PRO A 111 9.74 -9.55 -13.17
N PRO A 112 8.93 -10.58 -13.50
CA PRO A 112 8.99 -11.17 -14.82
C PRO A 112 8.68 -10.06 -15.83
N VAL A 113 9.22 -10.18 -17.05
CA VAL A 113 8.91 -9.24 -18.13
C VAL A 113 7.45 -9.45 -18.53
N GLU A 114 6.53 -8.81 -17.81
CA GLU A 114 5.10 -8.87 -18.09
C GLU A 114 4.76 -7.89 -19.21
N HIS A 115 4.06 -8.39 -20.24
CA HIS A 115 3.48 -7.55 -21.25
C HIS A 115 2.48 -6.59 -20.62
N LEU A 116 2.46 -5.33 -21.08
CA LEU A 116 1.59 -4.28 -20.56
C LEU A 116 0.11 -4.70 -20.45
N ARG A 117 -0.36 -5.56 -21.36
CA ARG A 117 -1.74 -6.06 -21.39
C ARG A 117 -2.10 -7.02 -20.28
N GLU A 118 -1.11 -7.64 -19.66
CA GLU A 118 -1.30 -8.69 -18.65
C GLU A 118 -0.87 -8.22 -17.26
N ARG A 119 -0.42 -6.96 -17.14
CA ARG A 119 0.06 -6.40 -15.88
C ARG A 119 -1.06 -6.33 -14.86
N ARG A 120 -0.82 -6.98 -13.73
CA ARG A 120 -1.71 -6.92 -12.58
C ARG A 120 -1.33 -5.71 -11.74
N GLU A 121 -2.13 -4.65 -11.81
CA GLU A 121 -1.83 -3.36 -11.17
C GLU A 121 -2.74 -3.05 -9.98
N GLY A 122 -3.75 -3.89 -9.74
CA GLY A 122 -4.70 -3.75 -8.64
C GLY A 122 -4.11 -4.09 -7.28
N TYR A 123 -4.53 -3.37 -6.25
CA TYR A 123 -4.03 -3.52 -4.88
C TYR A 123 -5.13 -3.30 -3.84
N VAL A 124 -4.90 -3.83 -2.64
CA VAL A 124 -5.67 -3.50 -1.44
C VAL A 124 -4.73 -2.94 -0.39
N LEU A 125 -5.09 -1.78 0.16
CA LEU A 125 -4.36 -1.11 1.21
C LEU A 125 -5.30 -0.90 2.40
N ASN A 126 -4.93 -1.44 3.56
CA ASN A 126 -5.62 -1.19 4.81
C ASN A 126 -4.68 -0.53 5.81
N VAL A 127 -5.03 0.66 6.26
CA VAL A 127 -4.24 1.46 7.22
C VAL A 127 -5.09 1.67 8.46
N THR A 128 -4.63 1.14 9.58
CA THR A 128 -5.28 1.26 10.89
C THR A 128 -4.31 1.87 11.90
N LYS A 129 -4.79 2.25 13.09
CA LYS A 129 -3.90 2.70 14.17
C LYS A 129 -2.88 1.63 14.58
N SER A 130 -3.31 0.37 14.58
CA SER A 130 -2.52 -0.80 14.97
C SER A 130 -1.60 -1.34 13.86
N GLY A 131 -1.74 -0.87 12.61
CA GLY A 131 -0.93 -1.45 11.55
C GLY A 131 -1.34 -1.14 10.13
N ILE A 132 -0.47 -1.56 9.21
CA ILE A 132 -0.64 -1.43 7.76
C ILE A 132 -0.61 -2.83 7.14
N LEU A 133 -1.64 -3.15 6.37
CA LEU A 133 -1.73 -4.37 5.58
C LEU A 133 -1.74 -4.00 4.10
N VAL A 134 -0.83 -4.61 3.33
CA VAL A 134 -0.72 -4.41 1.89
C VAL A 134 -0.91 -5.73 1.17
N VAL A 135 -1.88 -5.75 0.26
CA VAL A 135 -2.15 -6.87 -0.64
C VAL A 135 -1.87 -6.42 -2.06
N ALA A 136 -0.72 -6.84 -2.59
CA ALA A 136 -0.29 -6.49 -3.93
C ALA A 136 0.31 -7.73 -4.61
N PRO A 137 -0.32 -8.26 -5.67
CA PRO A 137 0.14 -9.50 -6.32
C PRO A 137 1.37 -9.32 -7.21
N SER A 138 1.77 -8.08 -7.51
CA SER A 138 2.91 -7.76 -8.39
C SER A 138 3.68 -6.54 -7.87
N SER A 139 4.89 -6.33 -8.41
CA SER A 139 5.68 -5.12 -8.14
C SER A 139 4.96 -3.84 -8.56
N TRP A 140 4.24 -3.86 -9.69
CA TRP A 140 3.46 -2.72 -10.18
C TRP A 140 2.31 -2.37 -9.23
N ALA A 141 1.57 -3.39 -8.77
CA ALA A 141 0.52 -3.21 -7.77
C ALA A 141 1.07 -2.65 -6.45
N LEU A 142 2.24 -3.13 -6.00
CA LEU A 142 2.87 -2.62 -4.78
C LEU A 142 3.31 -1.17 -4.95
N ALA A 143 3.88 -0.81 -6.09
CA ALA A 143 4.28 0.56 -6.37
C ALA A 143 3.07 1.51 -6.34
N ASN A 144 1.94 1.10 -6.90
CA ASN A 144 0.68 1.85 -6.83
C ASN A 144 0.18 1.99 -5.39
N ALA A 145 0.16 0.89 -4.62
CA ALA A 145 -0.24 0.91 -3.22
C ALA A 145 0.62 1.87 -2.38
N MET A 146 1.93 1.86 -2.60
CA MET A 146 2.87 2.76 -1.90
C MET A 146 2.72 4.21 -2.34
N ALA A 147 2.41 4.48 -3.60
CA ALA A 147 2.09 5.82 -4.08
C ALA A 147 0.82 6.36 -3.41
N THR A 148 -0.23 5.53 -3.28
CA THR A 148 -1.46 5.88 -2.56
C THR A 148 -1.21 6.09 -1.08
N LEU A 149 -0.40 5.22 -0.44
CA LEU A 149 0.03 5.42 0.95
C LEU A 149 0.77 6.76 1.11
N TYR A 150 1.62 7.13 0.16
CA TYR A 150 2.32 8.42 0.19
C TYR A 150 1.35 9.61 0.06
N GLN A 151 0.31 9.50 -0.77
CA GLN A 151 -0.72 10.55 -0.87
C GLN A 151 -1.52 10.74 0.43
N LEU A 152 -1.70 9.66 1.20
CA LEU A 152 -2.34 9.73 2.53
C LEU A 152 -1.45 10.43 3.58
N LEU A 153 -0.16 10.61 3.33
CA LEU A 153 0.73 11.28 4.27
C LEU A 153 0.50 12.78 4.27
N SER A 154 0.05 13.32 5.40
CA SER A 154 0.13 14.74 5.71
C SER A 154 1.47 15.04 6.37
N ILE A 155 2.40 15.62 5.61
CA ILE A 155 3.67 16.14 6.12
C ILE A 155 3.43 17.54 6.67
N ARG A 156 3.54 17.72 8.00
CA ARG A 156 3.52 19.03 8.64
C ARG A 156 4.89 19.33 9.23
N VAL A 157 5.47 20.46 8.81
CA VAL A 157 6.83 20.90 9.22
C VAL A 157 6.99 20.98 10.75
N ALA A 158 5.91 21.27 11.48
CA ALA A 158 5.93 21.43 12.94
C ALA A 158 5.50 20.18 13.74
N SER A 159 4.56 19.38 13.24
CA SER A 159 3.93 18.29 14.00
C SER A 159 4.34 16.89 13.54
N GLY A 160 5.32 16.79 12.65
CA GLY A 160 5.77 15.51 12.08
C GLY A 160 4.82 14.97 11.02
N MET A 161 4.90 13.66 10.78
CA MET A 161 4.13 12.98 9.77
C MET A 161 2.92 12.29 10.37
N SER A 162 1.77 12.44 9.71
CA SER A 162 0.52 11.84 10.14
C SER A 162 -0.36 11.45 8.96
N ILE A 163 -1.19 10.43 9.15
CA ILE A 163 -2.23 10.01 8.22
C ILE A 163 -3.58 10.34 8.88
N PRO A 164 -4.29 11.38 8.43
CA PRO A 164 -5.62 11.71 8.92
C PRO A 164 -6.68 10.81 8.27
N GLY A 165 -7.77 10.50 8.97
CA GLY A 165 -8.89 9.72 8.44
C GLY A 165 -8.74 8.20 8.59
N CYS A 166 -7.89 7.74 9.50
CA CYS A 166 -7.78 6.34 9.83
C CYS A 166 -9.04 5.82 10.56
N PRO A 167 -9.41 4.54 10.40
CA PRO A 167 -8.83 3.57 9.48
C PRO A 167 -9.17 3.86 8.01
N HIS A 168 -8.24 3.54 7.11
CA HIS A 168 -8.47 3.56 5.66
C HIS A 168 -8.52 2.15 5.11
N TYR A 169 -9.59 1.84 4.37
CA TYR A 169 -9.63 0.66 3.51
C TYR A 169 -9.75 1.14 2.06
N ILE A 170 -8.76 0.80 1.24
CA ILE A 170 -8.67 1.19 -0.16
C ILE A 170 -8.49 -0.07 -0.99
N GLU A 171 -9.33 -0.21 -2.02
CA GLU A 171 -9.25 -1.26 -3.03
C GLU A 171 -9.34 -0.56 -4.37
N ASP A 172 -8.31 -0.78 -5.20
CA ASP A 172 -8.16 -0.04 -6.44
C ASP A 172 -7.56 -0.91 -7.53
N GLU A 173 -7.99 -0.66 -8.76
CA GLU A 173 -7.54 -1.33 -9.96
C GLU A 173 -7.83 -0.43 -11.17
N PRO A 174 -6.90 -0.29 -12.11
CA PRO A 174 -7.13 0.56 -13.27
C PRO A 174 -8.21 0.00 -14.19
N SER A 175 -9.13 0.86 -14.61
CA SER A 175 -10.18 0.48 -15.57
C SER A 175 -9.65 0.29 -17.00
N PHE A 176 -8.51 0.91 -17.34
CA PHE A 176 -7.89 0.84 -18.66
C PHE A 176 -6.43 0.42 -18.56
N VAL A 177 -6.04 -0.52 -19.41
CA VAL A 177 -4.69 -1.07 -19.49
C VAL A 177 -3.65 -0.01 -19.87
N HIS A 178 -3.98 0.83 -20.87
CA HIS A 178 -3.07 1.84 -21.39
C HIS A 178 -3.40 3.19 -20.78
N ARG A 179 -2.43 3.76 -20.04
CA ARG A 179 -2.54 5.07 -19.38
C ARG A 179 -1.20 5.78 -19.55
N GLY A 180 -1.23 7.00 -20.06
CA GLY A 180 -0.02 7.75 -20.34
C GLY A 180 -0.31 8.97 -21.20
N VAL A 181 0.75 9.68 -21.56
CA VAL A 181 0.69 10.87 -22.42
C VAL A 181 1.63 10.64 -23.59
N LEU A 182 1.19 10.95 -24.81
CA LEU A 182 2.06 11.04 -25.96
C LEU A 182 2.80 12.38 -25.90
N LEU A 183 4.08 12.34 -25.54
CA LEU A 183 4.96 13.50 -25.60
C LEU A 183 5.60 13.54 -26.99
N ASP A 184 5.12 14.42 -27.86
CA ASP A 184 5.73 14.66 -29.17
C ASP A 184 7.01 15.48 -29.00
N VAL A 185 8.14 14.80 -29.15
CA VAL A 185 9.50 15.38 -29.06
C VAL A 185 10.14 15.61 -30.44
N SER A 186 9.35 15.61 -31.51
CA SER A 186 9.88 15.60 -32.88
C SER A 186 10.66 16.84 -33.31
N ARG A 187 10.45 18.00 -32.64
CA ARG A 187 11.09 19.27 -33.04
C ARG A 187 11.75 20.04 -31.90
N GLN A 188 11.31 19.84 -30.67
CA GLN A 188 11.84 20.52 -29.49
C GLN A 188 12.06 19.49 -28.39
N TRP A 189 13.25 19.49 -27.78
CA TRP A 189 13.56 18.63 -26.65
C TRP A 189 13.14 19.30 -25.34
N TYR A 190 12.46 18.55 -24.47
CA TYR A 190 12.21 18.94 -23.09
C TYR A 190 13.38 18.46 -22.23
N SER A 191 14.02 19.37 -21.47
CA SER A 191 15.13 19.09 -20.55
C SER A 191 14.76 19.37 -19.11
#